data_AF-A0A1W9SKG7-F1
#
_entry.id   AF-A0A1W9SKG7-F1
#
_cell.length_a   1.000
_cell.length_b   1.000
_cell.length_c   1.000
_cell.angle_alpha   90.00
_cell.angle_beta   90.00
_cell.angle_gamma   90.00
#
_symmetry.space_group_name_H-M   'P 1'
#
loop_
_entity.id
_entity.type
_entity.pdbx_description
1 polymer ?
#
loop_
_entity_poly.entity_id
_entity_poly.type
_entity_poly.pdbx_seq_one_letter_code
_entity_poly.pdbx_strand_id
1 'polypeptide(L)'
;MIINYGNSFPFVKKAKNMFFPLEYLASKKEFEDFNKNNYKKEIVDKFWLQATGNLERAKELIRIYYTRVFWSNLYFSTYKEGWKTDRGMVYLIYGIPTKVLKSELYEKWFYGESYSSKYMNFTFKKNEKSISNNDYNLIPNPKKENWLEAIDTWRNGRIFSIDLK
;
A
#
# COMPACT_ATOMS: atom_id res chain seq x y z
N MET A 1 -8.80 10.18 -22.58
CA MET A 1 -9.53 10.58 -21.36
C MET A 1 -8.54 11.30 -20.45
N ILE A 2 -8.74 12.59 -20.17
CA ILE A 2 -7.85 13.38 -19.32
C ILE A 2 -8.31 13.17 -17.87
N ILE A 3 -7.54 12.41 -17.09
CA ILE A 3 -7.86 12.15 -15.69
C ILE A 3 -7.21 13.26 -14.85
N ASN A 4 -8.05 14.04 -14.17
CA ASN A 4 -7.60 15.12 -13.29
C ASN A 4 -7.54 14.61 -11.85
N TYR A 5 -6.33 14.25 -11.38
CA TYR A 5 -6.06 13.82 -10.00
C TYR A 5 -5.97 14.98 -8.99
N GLY A 6 -6.23 16.22 -9.44
CA GLY A 6 -6.12 17.45 -8.67
C GLY A 6 -4.68 18.00 -8.56
N ASN A 7 -4.55 19.28 -8.20
CA ASN A 7 -3.29 20.06 -8.22
C ASN A 7 -2.19 19.56 -7.26
N SER A 8 -2.41 18.51 -6.48
CA SER A 8 -1.45 18.02 -5.47
C SER A 8 -1.00 16.59 -5.70
N PHE A 9 -1.56 15.89 -6.69
CA PHE A 9 -1.07 14.56 -7.07
C PHE A 9 0.37 14.67 -7.63
N PRO A 10 1.29 13.73 -7.34
CA PRO A 10 1.14 12.47 -6.59
C PRO A 10 1.25 12.59 -5.05
N PHE A 11 1.39 13.81 -4.52
CA PHE A 11 1.55 14.05 -3.09
C PHE A 11 0.25 13.85 -2.30
N VAL A 12 0.38 13.19 -1.16
CA VAL A 12 -0.72 12.93 -0.22
C VAL A 12 -0.72 13.99 0.89
N LYS A 13 -0.90 15.27 0.53
CA LYS A 13 -0.84 16.39 1.49
C LYS A 13 -2.17 16.69 2.18
N LYS A 14 -3.29 16.27 1.59
CA LYS A 14 -4.64 16.51 2.13
C LYS A 14 -5.07 15.34 3.01
N ALA A 15 -5.67 15.64 4.17
CA ALA A 15 -6.18 14.62 5.10
C ALA A 15 -7.12 13.60 4.43
N LYS A 16 -7.94 14.04 3.48
CA LYS A 16 -8.81 13.14 2.69
C LYS A 16 -8.00 12.11 1.88
N ASN A 17 -6.87 12.51 1.30
CA ASN A 17 -6.02 11.61 0.52
C ASN A 17 -5.22 10.67 1.41
N MET A 18 -4.95 11.06 2.66
CA MET A 18 -4.30 10.21 3.67
C MET A 18 -5.27 9.19 4.28
N PHE A 19 -6.54 9.54 4.36
CA PHE A 19 -7.57 8.68 4.94
C PHE A 19 -7.81 7.40 4.13
N PHE A 20 -8.03 7.50 2.82
CA PHE A 20 -8.43 6.35 2.02
C PHE A 20 -7.43 5.19 2.00
N PRO A 21 -6.10 5.40 1.90
CA PRO A 21 -5.13 4.31 1.98
C PRO A 21 -5.23 3.46 3.25
N LEU A 22 -5.76 4.01 4.36
CA LEU A 22 -5.97 3.24 5.60
C LEU A 22 -6.92 2.05 5.42
N GLU A 23 -7.69 1.99 4.34
CA GLU A 23 -8.54 0.85 3.98
C GLU A 23 -7.78 -0.48 3.98
N TYR A 24 -6.48 -0.47 3.65
CA TYR A 24 -5.66 -1.68 3.65
C TYR A 24 -5.13 -2.09 5.02
N LEU A 25 -5.25 -1.23 6.04
CA LEU A 25 -4.82 -1.52 7.41
C LEU A 25 -6.01 -1.64 8.37
N ALA A 26 -7.10 -0.93 8.11
CA ALA A 26 -8.32 -0.95 8.90
C ALA A 26 -9.14 -2.21 8.58
N SER A 27 -9.85 -2.73 9.58
CA SER A 27 -10.92 -3.69 9.30
C SER A 27 -12.04 -3.00 8.52
N LYS A 28 -12.82 -3.78 7.77
CA LYS A 28 -13.97 -3.27 7.01
C LYS A 28 -14.91 -2.42 7.87
N LYS A 29 -15.22 -2.90 9.08
CA LYS A 29 -16.09 -2.20 10.03
C LYS A 29 -15.49 -0.88 10.50
N GLU A 30 -14.22 -0.89 10.93
CA GLU A 30 -13.52 0.35 11.33
C GLU A 30 -13.51 1.37 10.21
N PHE A 31 -13.18 0.93 8.98
CA PHE A 31 -13.10 1.83 7.84
C PHE A 31 -14.46 2.45 7.47
N GLU A 32 -15.54 1.65 7.49
CA GLU A 32 -16.90 2.14 7.27
C GLU A 32 -17.31 3.18 8.33
N ASP A 33 -17.01 2.93 9.60
CA ASP A 33 -17.31 3.86 10.69
C ASP A 33 -16.47 5.14 10.59
N PHE A 34 -15.19 5.03 10.25
CA PHE A 34 -14.35 6.17 9.94
C PHE A 34 -14.85 6.94 8.72
N ASN A 35 -15.41 6.25 7.71
CA ASN A 35 -15.87 6.89 6.50
C ASN A 35 -17.11 7.79 6.76
N LYS A 36 -17.95 7.44 7.73
CA LYS A 36 -19.11 8.24 8.15
C LYS A 36 -18.73 9.55 8.87
N ASN A 37 -17.54 9.63 9.46
CA ASN A 37 -17.08 10.80 10.19
C ASN A 37 -16.46 11.87 9.25
N ASN A 38 -16.82 13.14 9.43
CA ASN A 38 -16.35 14.25 8.60
C ASN A 38 -14.90 14.69 8.89
N TYR A 39 -14.39 14.39 10.08
CA TYR A 39 -13.06 14.83 10.55
C TYR A 39 -11.96 13.83 10.17
N LYS A 40 -11.69 13.69 8.86
CA LYS A 40 -10.71 12.70 8.34
C LYS A 40 -9.30 12.84 8.91
N LYS A 41 -8.86 14.08 9.21
CA LYS A 41 -7.54 14.33 9.80
C LYS A 41 -7.42 13.68 11.18
N GLU A 42 -8.41 13.92 12.04
CA GLU A 42 -8.41 13.36 13.40
C GLU A 42 -8.44 11.84 13.39
N ILE A 43 -9.13 11.23 12.43
CA ILE A 43 -9.16 9.77 12.28
C ILE A 43 -7.77 9.24 11.95
N VAL A 44 -7.08 9.85 10.99
CA VAL A 44 -5.72 9.45 10.63
C VAL A 44 -4.79 9.59 11.83
N ASP A 45 -4.82 10.73 12.52
CA ASP A 45 -3.98 10.98 13.69
C ASP A 45 -4.27 9.97 14.82
N LYS A 46 -5.56 9.70 15.11
CA LYS A 46 -5.99 8.71 16.12
C LYS A 46 -5.59 7.30 15.75
N PHE A 47 -5.74 6.89 14.49
CA PHE A 47 -5.39 5.56 14.01
C PHE A 47 -3.91 5.26 14.26
N TRP A 48 -3.02 6.16 13.85
CA TRP A 48 -1.57 5.97 14.01
C TRP A 48 -1.11 6.10 15.46
N LEU A 49 -1.76 6.97 16.25
CA LEU A 49 -1.48 7.08 17.69
C LEU A 49 -1.91 5.83 18.44
N GLN A 50 -3.07 5.24 18.12
CA GLN A 50 -3.54 3.98 18.70
C GLN A 50 -2.63 2.81 18.35
N ALA A 51 -2.12 2.75 17.11
CA ALA A 51 -1.21 1.70 16.68
C ALA A 51 0.13 1.70 17.43
N THR A 52 0.60 2.86 17.89
CA THR A 52 1.96 3.02 18.44
C THR A 52 2.01 3.33 19.93
N GLY A 53 0.96 3.93 20.49
CA GLY A 53 0.96 4.50 21.85
C GLY A 53 1.93 5.67 22.05
N ASN A 54 2.62 6.13 21.00
CA ASN A 54 3.68 7.12 21.10
C ASN A 54 3.67 8.05 19.88
N LEU A 55 3.65 9.37 20.12
CA LEU A 55 3.52 10.38 19.07
C LEU A 55 4.69 10.40 18.08
N GLU A 56 5.92 10.19 18.55
CA GLU A 56 7.11 10.20 17.68
C GLU A 56 7.10 9.00 16.73
N ARG A 57 6.79 7.81 17.27
CA ARG A 57 6.65 6.59 16.47
C ARG A 57 5.49 6.70 15.49
N ALA A 58 4.36 7.30 15.90
CA ALA A 58 3.24 7.56 14.99
C ALA A 58 3.66 8.45 13.80
N LYS A 59 4.40 9.54 14.06
CA LYS A 59 4.92 10.41 13.00
C LYS A 59 5.85 9.67 12.03
N GLU A 60 6.69 8.77 12.55
CA GLU A 60 7.56 7.94 11.71
C GLU A 60 6.76 6.99 10.81
N LEU A 61 5.78 6.28 11.36
CA LEU A 61 4.91 5.39 10.57
C LEU A 61 4.12 6.14 9.51
N ILE A 62 3.55 7.30 9.87
CA ILE A 62 2.88 8.20 8.92
C ILE A 62 3.84 8.54 7.79
N ARG A 63 5.05 9.02 8.12
CA ARG A 63 6.06 9.40 7.11
C ARG A 63 6.32 8.23 6.15
N ILE A 64 6.56 7.04 6.65
CA ILE A 64 6.93 5.88 5.82
C ILE A 64 5.73 5.39 5.00
N TYR A 65 4.58 5.20 5.65
CA TYR A 65 3.38 4.69 4.99
C TYR A 65 2.93 5.61 3.86
N TYR A 66 2.85 6.92 4.10
CA TYR A 66 2.44 7.87 3.05
C TYR A 66 3.55 8.17 2.03
N THR A 67 4.82 7.93 2.35
CA THR A 67 5.89 7.84 1.34
C THR A 67 5.64 6.66 0.41
N ARG A 68 5.21 5.50 0.93
CA ARG A 68 4.82 4.37 0.08
C ARG A 68 3.60 4.68 -0.77
N VAL A 69 2.59 5.38 -0.24
CA VAL A 69 1.43 5.85 -1.03
C VAL A 69 1.89 6.77 -2.18
N PHE A 70 2.80 7.70 -1.90
CA PHE A 70 3.37 8.60 -2.93
C PHE A 70 4.05 7.81 -4.06
N TRP A 71 4.94 6.87 -3.73
CA TRP A 71 5.62 6.06 -4.74
C TRP A 71 4.65 5.14 -5.48
N SER A 72 3.65 4.58 -4.78
CA SER A 72 2.60 3.81 -5.44
C SER A 72 1.87 4.65 -6.47
N ASN A 73 1.50 5.89 -6.11
CA ASN A 73 0.89 6.83 -7.05
C ASN A 73 1.81 7.16 -8.22
N LEU A 74 3.09 7.41 -7.97
CA LEU A 74 4.02 7.77 -9.03
C LEU A 74 4.22 6.63 -10.04
N TYR A 75 4.43 5.40 -9.57
CA TYR A 75 4.83 4.29 -10.43
C TYR A 75 3.68 3.44 -10.95
N PHE A 76 2.57 3.36 -10.22
CA PHE A 76 1.50 2.39 -10.51
C PHE A 76 0.18 3.02 -10.88
N SER A 77 0.09 4.35 -11.07
CA SER A 77 -1.17 4.95 -11.50
C SER A 77 -1.58 4.51 -12.90
N THR A 78 -2.88 4.35 -13.09
CA THR A 78 -3.51 3.92 -14.34
C THR A 78 -4.67 4.86 -14.68
N TYR A 79 -5.87 4.32 -14.88
CA TYR A 79 -7.11 5.08 -14.83
C TYR A 79 -7.59 5.32 -13.38
N LYS A 80 -6.93 4.69 -12.40
CA LYS A 80 -7.12 4.89 -10.96
C LYS A 80 -5.81 5.28 -10.29
N GLU A 81 -5.88 5.85 -9.09
CA GLU A 81 -4.70 6.19 -8.29
C GLU A 81 -3.84 4.94 -8.03
N GLY A 82 -2.52 5.11 -8.10
CA GLY A 82 -1.61 3.98 -8.04
C GLY A 82 -1.71 3.15 -6.77
N TRP A 83 -2.00 3.77 -5.61
CA TRP A 83 -2.25 3.02 -4.37
C TRP A 83 -3.43 2.06 -4.44
N LYS A 84 -4.41 2.29 -5.34
CA LYS A 84 -5.57 1.41 -5.58
C LYS A 84 -5.31 0.28 -6.59
N THR A 85 -4.14 0.25 -7.21
CA THR A 85 -3.75 -0.85 -8.11
C THR A 85 -3.18 -2.01 -7.30
N ASP A 86 -3.17 -3.21 -7.88
CA ASP A 86 -2.67 -4.38 -7.17
C ASP A 86 -1.18 -4.26 -6.84
N ARG A 87 -0.39 -3.69 -7.76
CA ARG A 87 1.02 -3.36 -7.52
C ARG A 87 1.19 -2.32 -6.42
N GLY A 88 0.38 -1.26 -6.45
CA GLY A 88 0.44 -0.24 -5.40
C GLY A 88 -0.03 -0.72 -4.04
N MET A 89 -1.00 -1.62 -3.98
CA MET A 89 -1.46 -2.29 -2.77
C MET A 89 -0.35 -3.15 -2.16
N VAL A 90 0.30 -4.00 -2.97
CA VAL A 90 1.43 -4.82 -2.50
C VAL A 90 2.60 -3.93 -2.08
N TYR A 91 2.97 -2.93 -2.87
CA TYR A 91 4.05 -2.00 -2.52
C TYR A 91 3.77 -1.21 -1.23
N LEU A 92 2.51 -0.83 -0.99
CA LEU A 92 2.13 -0.09 0.21
C LEU A 92 2.35 -0.93 1.48
N ILE A 93 1.92 -2.19 1.46
CA ILE A 93 2.04 -3.09 2.62
C ILE A 93 3.46 -3.65 2.80
N TYR A 94 4.06 -4.14 1.72
CA TYR A 94 5.33 -4.86 1.75
C TYR A 94 6.56 -3.98 1.49
N GLY A 95 6.37 -2.82 0.87
CA GLY A 95 7.46 -1.93 0.49
C GLY A 95 8.18 -2.40 -0.78
N ILE A 96 9.44 -1.98 -0.89
CA ILE A 96 10.30 -2.29 -2.03
C ILE A 96 10.60 -3.80 -2.04
N PRO A 97 10.35 -4.51 -3.15
CA PRO A 97 10.73 -5.92 -3.28
C PRO A 97 12.25 -6.10 -3.34
N THR A 98 12.75 -7.20 -2.77
CA THR A 98 14.16 -7.60 -2.86
C THR A 98 14.59 -7.83 -4.32
N LYS A 99 13.71 -8.38 -5.14
CA LYS A 99 13.96 -8.60 -6.57
C LYS A 99 12.69 -8.41 -7.41
N VAL A 100 12.85 -7.86 -8.60
CA VAL A 100 11.79 -7.78 -9.62
C VAL A 100 12.26 -8.51 -10.88
N LEU A 101 11.47 -9.46 -11.35
CA LEU A 101 11.58 -10.01 -12.70
C LEU A 101 10.48 -9.38 -13.56
N LYS A 102 10.85 -8.86 -14.72
CA LYS A 102 9.92 -8.20 -15.63
C LYS A 102 9.99 -8.85 -17.00
N SER A 103 8.83 -9.06 -17.59
CA SER A 103 8.64 -9.40 -18.99
C SER A 103 7.68 -8.41 -19.64
N GLU A 104 7.37 -8.61 -20.92
CA GLU A 104 6.35 -7.81 -21.61
C GLU A 104 4.94 -8.00 -21.03
N LEU A 105 4.64 -9.20 -20.53
CA LEU A 105 3.29 -9.59 -20.12
C LEU A 105 3.10 -9.71 -18.60
N TYR A 106 4.19 -9.78 -17.83
CA TYR A 106 4.10 -9.91 -16.37
C TYR A 106 5.27 -9.30 -15.62
N GLU A 107 5.03 -8.94 -14.36
CA GLU A 107 6.04 -8.60 -13.36
C GLU A 107 5.96 -9.59 -12.20
N LYS A 108 7.09 -10.07 -11.70
CA LYS A 108 7.15 -10.95 -10.53
C LYS A 108 8.06 -10.31 -9.49
N TRP A 109 7.48 -9.98 -8.34
CA TRP A 109 8.16 -9.33 -7.23
C TRP A 109 8.46 -10.37 -6.16
N PHE A 110 9.66 -10.34 -5.62
CA PHE A 110 10.15 -11.27 -4.62
C PHE A 110 10.51 -10.51 -3.36
N TYR A 111 10.16 -11.07 -2.22
CA TYR A 111 10.50 -10.54 -0.91
C TYR A 111 11.11 -11.64 -0.05
N GLY A 112 12.18 -11.30 0.66
CA GLY A 112 12.94 -12.25 1.45
C GLY A 112 13.86 -13.13 0.62
N GLU A 113 14.73 -13.82 1.33
CA GLU A 113 15.65 -14.81 0.76
C GLU A 113 14.93 -16.11 0.41
N SER A 114 15.31 -16.78 -0.68
CA SER A 114 14.59 -17.96 -1.20
C SER A 114 14.57 -19.17 -0.26
N TYR A 115 15.50 -19.24 0.70
CA TYR A 115 15.60 -20.28 1.72
C TYR A 115 14.92 -19.88 3.04
N SER A 116 14.41 -18.65 3.15
CA SER A 116 13.71 -18.17 4.35
C SER A 116 12.27 -18.68 4.39
N SER A 117 11.78 -19.01 5.59
CA SER A 117 10.36 -19.31 5.81
C SER A 117 9.44 -18.10 5.52
N LYS A 118 10.01 -16.89 5.45
CA LYS A 118 9.33 -15.63 5.12
C LYS A 118 9.37 -15.28 3.63
N TYR A 119 9.95 -16.13 2.79
CA TYR A 119 9.99 -15.91 1.36
C TYR A 119 8.58 -15.80 0.76
N MET A 120 8.36 -14.79 -0.05
CA MET A 120 7.11 -14.61 -0.78
C MET A 120 7.35 -13.98 -2.14
N ASN A 121 6.42 -14.25 -3.06
CA ASN A 121 6.43 -13.62 -4.36
C ASN A 121 5.01 -13.26 -4.80
N PHE A 122 4.91 -12.18 -5.57
CA PHE A 122 3.68 -11.68 -6.15
C PHE A 122 3.87 -11.62 -7.65
N THR A 123 2.94 -12.18 -8.42
CA THR A 123 2.99 -12.14 -9.89
C THR A 123 1.86 -11.27 -10.39
N PHE A 124 2.19 -10.25 -11.17
CA PHE A 124 1.27 -9.30 -11.75
C PHE A 124 1.23 -9.51 -13.26
N LYS A 125 0.05 -9.78 -13.82
CA LYS A 125 -0.17 -9.92 -15.25
C LYS A 125 -0.65 -8.60 -15.84
N LYS A 126 -0.04 -8.16 -16.94
CA LYS A 126 -0.49 -6.99 -17.68
C LYS A 126 -1.91 -7.22 -18.20
N ASN A 127 -2.79 -6.24 -18.01
CA ASN A 127 -4.13 -6.23 -18.56
C ASN A 127 -4.10 -5.62 -19.97
N GLU A 128 -3.93 -6.45 -20.99
CA GLU A 128 -3.82 -6.01 -22.39
C GLU A 128 -5.09 -5.32 -22.92
N LYS A 129 -6.24 -5.56 -22.28
CA LYS A 129 -7.52 -4.92 -22.63
C LYS A 129 -7.71 -3.57 -21.94
N SER A 130 -6.78 -3.16 -21.07
CA SER A 130 -6.87 -1.91 -20.34
C SER A 130 -6.55 -0.71 -21.22
N ILE A 131 -7.14 0.42 -20.88
CA ILE A 131 -6.83 1.72 -21.50
C ILE A 131 -5.44 2.20 -21.07
N SER A 132 -4.93 1.72 -19.92
CA SER A 132 -3.60 2.07 -19.44
C SER A 132 -2.59 0.95 -19.72
N ASN A 133 -1.44 1.31 -20.29
CA ASN A 133 -0.29 0.42 -20.46
C ASN A 133 0.34 -0.02 -19.12
N ASN A 134 -0.08 0.60 -18.02
CA ASN A 134 0.43 0.35 -16.66
C ASN A 134 -0.58 -0.44 -15.80
N ASP A 135 -1.63 -1.01 -16.40
CA ASP A 135 -2.62 -1.80 -15.68
C ASP A 135 -2.16 -3.26 -15.56
N TYR A 136 -1.95 -3.70 -14.33
CA TYR A 136 -1.53 -5.05 -14.02
C TYR A 136 -2.38 -5.60 -12.88
N ASN A 137 -2.88 -6.82 -13.08
CA ASN A 137 -3.68 -7.53 -12.09
C ASN A 137 -2.81 -8.57 -11.38
N LEU A 138 -2.91 -8.64 -10.07
CA LEU A 138 -2.28 -9.67 -9.26
C LEU A 138 -2.91 -11.02 -9.62
N ILE A 139 -2.07 -11.93 -10.12
CA ILE A 139 -2.45 -13.33 -10.24
C ILE A 139 -2.44 -13.89 -8.81
N PRO A 140 -3.58 -14.42 -8.33
CA PRO A 140 -3.67 -14.88 -6.95
C PRO A 140 -2.70 -16.03 -6.69
N ASN A 141 -1.68 -15.76 -5.88
CA ASN A 141 -1.09 -16.72 -4.92
C ASN A 141 -0.30 -16.04 -3.77
N PRO A 142 -0.85 -15.09 -3.00
CA PRO A 142 -0.32 -14.79 -1.68
C PRO A 142 -0.96 -15.68 -0.62
N LYS A 143 -0.14 -16.23 0.29
CA LYS A 143 -0.64 -16.84 1.53
C LYS A 143 -1.41 -15.78 2.32
N LYS A 144 -2.68 -16.04 2.64
CA LYS A 144 -3.53 -15.11 3.40
C LYS A 144 -2.88 -14.76 4.75
N GLU A 145 -2.15 -15.71 5.32
CA GLU A 145 -1.40 -15.59 6.56
C GLU A 145 -0.35 -14.47 6.48
N ASN A 146 0.43 -14.40 5.40
CA ASN A 146 1.47 -13.38 5.22
C ASN A 146 0.88 -11.97 5.14
N TRP A 147 -0.27 -11.82 4.50
CA TRP A 147 -0.99 -10.54 4.41
C TRP A 147 -1.49 -10.07 5.77
N LEU A 148 -2.06 -10.98 6.56
CA LEU A 148 -2.52 -10.69 7.91
C LEU A 148 -1.35 -10.31 8.83
N GLU A 149 -0.23 -11.06 8.79
CA GLU A 149 0.97 -10.73 9.56
C GLU A 149 1.51 -9.32 9.21
N ALA A 150 1.49 -8.96 7.93
CA ALA A 150 1.94 -7.65 7.49
C ALA A 150 1.04 -6.53 8.01
N ILE A 151 -0.28 -6.69 7.92
CA ILE A 151 -1.25 -5.73 8.50
C ILE A 151 -1.07 -5.62 10.01
N ASP A 152 -0.98 -6.75 10.72
CA ASP A 152 -0.83 -6.76 12.17
C ASP A 152 0.47 -6.08 12.61
N THR A 153 1.54 -6.21 11.83
CA THR A 153 2.80 -5.52 12.10
C THR A 153 2.61 -4.00 12.08
N TRP A 154 1.96 -3.48 11.03
CA TRP A 154 1.61 -2.06 10.91
C TRP A 154 0.68 -1.60 12.04
N ARG A 155 -0.36 -2.38 12.36
CA ARG A 155 -1.32 -2.07 13.41
C ARG A 155 -0.72 -2.11 14.82
N ASN A 156 0.36 -2.86 15.02
CA ASN A 156 1.13 -2.90 16.26
C ASN A 156 2.30 -1.90 16.26
N GLY A 157 2.26 -0.89 15.39
CA GLY A 157 3.19 0.23 15.45
C GLY A 157 4.59 -0.08 14.89
N ARG A 158 4.73 -1.13 14.08
CA ARG A 158 6.00 -1.53 13.44
C ARG A 158 5.89 -1.45 11.92
N ILE A 159 6.99 -1.11 11.27
CA ILE A 159 7.05 -1.12 9.81
C ILE A 159 7.18 -2.57 9.37
N PHE A 160 6.30 -3.03 8.48
CA PHE A 160 6.51 -4.31 7.83
C PHE A 160 7.55 -4.16 6.71
N SER A 161 8.65 -4.89 6.85
CA SER A 161 9.70 -5.08 5.84
C SER A 161 10.27 -6.48 6.00
N ILE A 162 10.46 -7.18 4.89
CA ILE A 162 10.98 -8.55 4.93
C ILE A 162 12.52 -8.56 5.00
N ASP A 163 13.20 -7.48 4.60
CA ASP A 163 14.65 -7.30 4.77
C ASP A 163 15.04 -5.84 5.02
N LEU A 164 15.91 -5.64 6.01
CA LEU A 164 17.18 -4.89 5.98
C LEU A 164 17.88 -5.17 7.31
N LYS A 165 18.91 -6.02 7.27
CA LYS A 165 20.03 -5.93 8.22
C LYS A 165 20.81 -4.66 7.92
#